data_AF-A0A5R9PH73-F1
#
_entry.id   AF-A0A5R9PH73-F1
#
_cell.length_a   1.000
_cell.length_b   1.000
_cell.length_c   1.000
_cell.angle_alpha   90.00
_cell.angle_beta   90.00
_cell.angle_gamma   90.00
#
_symmetry.space_group_name_H-M   'P 1'
#
loop_
_entity.id
_entity.type
_entity.pdbx_description
1 polymer ?
#
loop_
_entity_poly.entity_id
_entity_poly.type
_entity_poly.pdbx_seq_one_letter_code
_entity_poly.pdbx_strand_id
1 'polypeptide(L)'
;MSVAALLIALGLLAPSQNGDAAMRVQLREACAAEVGTKPKVDGVEVRLQPPPRDGDLSSLRVSHLRTGAWMTVFYDTVSADVAWARAACLGGQIGLLAEATADNRRGARWFSVAFTSDAGYLPPRDGSDTRWVVATSPDGRLPEASQRKLLVVIPHEQVHAYQKRAGAQTPRWFHEGHAEWFGRKISQEVAPQVAKEDADRSEAALGASEVPVALKRWGGVRVKREAILRQVSEQDRKRMETDPGYSPAGPFSFGPDDMESDESNTAARYQAAWALFHDLEKAHGTAAVLAWVEAVTRAGETLTSDQIVASANAALGGDMAPRLQ
;
A
#
# COMPACT_ATOMS: atom_id res chain seq x y z
N MET A 1 -20.42 14.61 -58.02
CA MET A 1 -19.01 14.95 -57.69
C MET A 1 -18.72 14.31 -56.33
N SER A 2 -17.93 13.24 -56.32
CA SER A 2 -17.66 12.43 -55.11
C SER A 2 -16.44 12.97 -54.38
N VAL A 3 -16.58 13.27 -53.09
CA VAL A 3 -15.47 13.62 -52.19
C VAL A 3 -14.94 12.33 -51.59
N ALA A 4 -13.70 11.97 -51.94
CA ALA A 4 -12.97 10.86 -51.34
C ALA A 4 -12.55 11.22 -49.90
N ALA A 5 -12.97 10.42 -48.94
CA ALA A 5 -12.50 10.51 -47.56
C ALA A 5 -11.13 9.82 -47.44
N LEU A 6 -10.12 10.60 -47.06
CA LEU A 6 -8.78 10.13 -46.75
C LEU A 6 -8.77 9.58 -45.32
N LEU A 7 -8.72 8.25 -45.17
CA LEU A 7 -8.48 7.59 -43.89
C LEU A 7 -7.00 7.71 -43.52
N ILE A 8 -6.70 8.58 -42.56
CA ILE A 8 -5.39 8.62 -41.89
C ILE A 8 -5.38 7.49 -40.87
N ALA A 9 -4.67 6.40 -41.18
CA ALA A 9 -4.34 5.36 -40.22
C ALA A 9 -3.31 5.91 -39.23
N LEU A 10 -3.76 6.34 -38.05
CA LEU A 10 -2.91 6.52 -36.88
C LEU A 10 -2.43 5.14 -36.43
N GLY A 11 -1.23 4.77 -36.86
CA GLY A 11 -0.51 3.63 -36.29
C GLY A 11 -0.19 3.91 -34.82
N LEU A 12 -1.03 3.40 -33.93
CA LEU A 12 -0.68 3.20 -32.53
C LEU A 12 0.48 2.21 -32.49
N LEU A 13 1.71 2.72 -32.33
CA LEU A 13 2.86 1.91 -31.99
C LEU A 13 2.55 1.23 -30.65
N ALA A 14 2.22 -0.05 -30.69
CA ALA A 14 2.19 -0.89 -29.51
C ALA A 14 3.57 -0.81 -28.82
N PRO A 15 3.63 -0.65 -27.48
CA PRO A 15 4.92 -0.68 -26.79
C PRO A 15 5.63 -2.01 -27.11
N SER A 16 6.90 -1.90 -27.47
CA SER A 16 7.77 -3.04 -27.75
C SER A 16 7.87 -3.90 -26.49
N GLN A 17 7.26 -5.10 -26.52
CA GLN A 17 7.32 -6.07 -25.42
C GLN A 17 8.78 -6.43 -25.02
N ASN A 18 9.74 -6.25 -25.93
CA ASN A 18 11.16 -6.50 -25.66
C ASN A 18 11.81 -5.43 -24.78
N GLY A 19 11.34 -4.17 -24.84
CA GLY A 19 11.88 -3.08 -24.00
C GLY A 19 11.49 -3.22 -22.53
N ASP A 20 10.26 -3.66 -22.26
CA ASP A 20 9.76 -3.83 -20.89
C ASP A 20 10.42 -5.03 -20.20
N ALA A 21 10.78 -6.09 -20.92
CA ALA A 21 11.48 -7.24 -20.35
C ALA A 21 12.91 -6.89 -19.91
N ALA A 22 13.66 -6.15 -20.72
CA ALA A 22 15.02 -5.73 -20.38
C ALA A 22 15.05 -4.78 -19.17
N MET A 23 14.11 -3.83 -19.10
CA MET A 23 13.98 -2.93 -17.94
C MET A 23 13.69 -3.70 -16.64
N ARG A 24 12.84 -4.73 -16.69
CA ARG A 24 12.56 -5.58 -15.52
C ARG A 24 13.79 -6.33 -15.01
N VAL A 25 14.69 -6.78 -15.90
CA VAL A 25 15.96 -7.41 -15.49
C VAL A 25 16.85 -6.39 -14.78
N GLN A 26 17.06 -5.21 -15.38
CA GLN A 26 17.84 -4.13 -14.77
C GLN A 26 17.27 -3.71 -13.41
N LEU A 27 15.94 -3.68 -13.28
CA LEU A 27 15.28 -3.34 -12.02
C LEU A 27 15.58 -4.37 -10.93
N ARG A 28 15.52 -5.67 -11.23
CA ARG A 28 15.89 -6.73 -10.28
C ARG A 28 17.35 -6.61 -9.85
N GLU A 29 18.25 -6.37 -10.81
CA GLU A 29 19.67 -6.14 -10.53
C GLU A 29 19.88 -4.91 -9.64
N ALA A 30 19.19 -3.80 -9.92
CA ALA A 30 19.27 -2.58 -9.11
C ALA A 30 18.75 -2.80 -7.67
N CYS A 31 17.71 -3.60 -7.49
CA CYS A 31 17.16 -3.93 -6.17
C CYS A 31 18.06 -4.89 -5.37
N ALA A 32 18.87 -5.70 -6.06
CA ALA A 32 19.86 -6.60 -5.48
C ALA A 32 21.27 -6.01 -5.38
N ALA A 33 21.51 -4.82 -5.91
CA ALA A 33 22.84 -4.25 -6.08
C ALA A 33 23.62 -4.15 -4.75
N GLU A 34 24.94 -4.27 -4.80
CA GLU A 34 25.79 -4.11 -3.63
C GLU A 34 25.82 -2.65 -3.15
N VAL A 35 25.98 -2.45 -1.84
CA VAL A 35 26.17 -1.12 -1.25
C VAL A 35 27.45 -0.50 -1.82
N GLY A 36 27.41 0.80 -2.13
CA GLY A 36 28.51 1.52 -2.78
C GLY A 36 28.45 1.52 -4.30
N THR A 37 27.53 0.75 -4.90
CA THR A 37 27.24 0.82 -6.33
C THR A 37 26.17 1.88 -6.64
N LYS A 38 26.10 2.30 -7.92
CA LYS A 38 25.09 3.22 -8.44
C LYS A 38 24.42 2.58 -9.66
N PRO A 39 23.55 1.57 -9.45
CA PRO A 39 22.94 0.85 -10.55
C PRO A 39 22.06 1.78 -11.39
N LYS A 40 21.88 1.43 -12.66
CA LYS A 40 21.01 2.15 -13.60
C LYS A 40 19.85 1.25 -14.01
N VAL A 41 18.69 1.86 -14.16
CA VAL A 41 17.49 1.23 -14.74
C VAL A 41 17.01 2.17 -15.83
N ASP A 42 16.80 1.63 -17.03
CA ASP A 42 16.32 2.40 -18.18
C ASP A 42 14.98 3.07 -17.84
N GLY A 43 14.88 4.36 -18.15
CA GLY A 43 13.71 5.16 -17.80
C GLY A 43 13.66 5.64 -16.34
N VAL A 44 14.65 5.31 -15.50
CA VAL A 44 14.78 5.87 -14.15
C VAL A 44 15.91 6.90 -14.11
N GLU A 45 15.61 8.04 -13.51
CA GLU A 45 16.56 9.12 -13.28
C GLU A 45 16.77 9.36 -11.79
N VAL A 46 18.03 9.42 -11.37
CA VAL A 46 18.44 9.75 -10.00
C VAL A 46 19.31 11.01 -10.05
N ARG A 47 18.86 12.08 -9.40
CA ARG A 47 19.59 13.35 -9.32
C ARG A 47 19.79 13.75 -7.86
N LEU A 48 20.99 14.22 -7.53
CA LEU A 48 21.20 14.93 -6.26
C LEU A 48 20.35 16.21 -6.28
N GLN A 49 19.68 16.52 -5.17
CA GLN A 49 18.98 17.79 -5.00
C GLN A 49 19.33 18.40 -3.63
N PRO A 50 19.31 19.73 -3.50
CA PRO A 50 19.46 20.38 -2.20
C PRO A 50 18.42 19.87 -1.20
N PRO A 51 18.74 19.75 0.09
CA PRO A 51 17.76 19.46 1.11
C PRO A 51 16.58 20.44 1.03
N PRO A 52 15.32 19.99 1.22
CA PRO A 52 14.16 20.87 1.14
C PRO A 52 14.17 22.01 2.16
N ARG A 53 14.94 21.86 3.25
CA ARG A 53 15.07 22.83 4.36
C ARG A 53 16.46 22.78 4.96
N ASP A 54 16.84 23.88 5.58
CA ASP A 54 18.07 23.95 6.37
C ASP A 54 18.04 22.93 7.53
N GLY A 55 19.12 22.18 7.68
CA GLY A 55 19.24 21.12 8.70
C GLY A 55 18.50 19.83 8.36
N ASP A 56 17.88 19.71 7.20
CA ASP A 56 17.28 18.46 6.73
C ASP A 56 18.33 17.49 6.16
N LEU A 57 17.96 16.22 6.00
CA LEU A 57 18.80 15.20 5.42
C LEU A 57 19.19 15.53 3.97
N SER A 58 20.36 15.05 3.55
CA SER A 58 20.74 15.07 2.12
C SER A 58 19.71 14.30 1.31
N SER A 59 19.51 14.67 0.04
CA SER A 59 18.42 14.07 -0.72
C SER A 59 18.70 13.86 -2.21
N LEU A 60 18.10 12.79 -2.74
CA LEU A 60 18.05 12.46 -4.15
C LEU A 60 16.62 12.63 -4.64
N ARG A 61 16.45 13.26 -5.80
CA ARG A 61 15.22 13.13 -6.58
C ARG A 61 15.32 11.87 -7.42
N VAL A 62 14.36 10.97 -7.25
CA VAL A 62 14.23 9.75 -8.05
C VAL A 62 12.97 9.86 -8.88
N SER A 63 13.09 9.77 -10.20
CA SER A 63 11.98 9.94 -11.14
C SER A 63 11.92 8.78 -12.13
N HIS A 64 10.72 8.32 -12.46
CA HIS A 64 10.47 7.43 -13.58
C HIS A 64 9.98 8.26 -14.78
N LEU A 65 10.79 8.32 -15.83
CA LEU A 65 10.65 9.28 -16.93
C LEU A 65 9.38 9.06 -17.76
N ARG A 66 8.98 7.80 -17.97
CA ARG A 66 7.80 7.46 -18.77
C ARG A 66 6.49 7.90 -18.10
N THR A 67 6.36 7.67 -16.80
CA THR A 67 5.15 7.99 -16.04
C THR A 67 5.19 9.39 -15.43
N GLY A 68 6.38 9.99 -15.33
CA GLY A 68 6.63 11.23 -14.58
C GLY A 68 6.50 11.04 -13.07
N ALA A 69 6.31 9.81 -12.57
CA ALA A 69 6.27 9.51 -11.14
C ALA A 69 7.60 9.88 -10.50
N TRP A 70 7.57 10.43 -9.30
CA TRP A 70 8.80 10.75 -8.58
C TRP A 70 8.62 10.63 -7.07
N MET A 71 9.74 10.41 -6.37
CA MET A 71 9.86 10.48 -4.92
C MET A 71 11.16 11.18 -4.53
N THR A 72 11.28 11.53 -3.24
CA THR A 72 12.56 11.93 -2.67
C THR A 72 13.14 10.80 -1.85
N VAL A 73 14.44 10.54 -2.02
CA VAL A 73 15.21 9.64 -1.17
C VAL A 73 16.13 10.48 -0.30
N PHE A 74 15.84 10.54 0.99
CA PHE A 74 16.64 11.20 2.00
C PHE A 74 17.70 10.27 2.57
N TYR A 75 18.84 10.81 2.98
CA TYR A 75 19.89 10.05 3.63
C TYR A 75 20.75 10.89 4.57
N ASP A 76 21.20 10.26 5.68
CA ASP A 76 22.32 10.77 6.47
C ASP A 76 23.67 10.43 5.82
N THR A 77 24.76 10.98 6.34
CA THR A 77 26.10 10.77 5.73
C THR A 77 26.50 9.30 5.74
N VAL A 78 26.19 8.56 6.80
CA VAL A 78 26.52 7.13 6.97
C VAL A 78 25.76 6.26 5.96
N SER A 79 24.54 6.65 5.60
CA SER A 79 23.64 5.88 4.74
C SER A 79 23.74 6.25 3.26
N ALA A 80 24.64 7.16 2.89
CA ALA A 80 24.71 7.70 1.52
C ALA A 80 24.89 6.59 0.47
N ASP A 81 25.80 5.65 0.70
CA ASP A 81 26.08 4.57 -0.25
C ASP A 81 24.90 3.61 -0.41
N VAL A 82 24.15 3.36 0.67
CA VAL A 82 22.93 2.54 0.61
C VAL A 82 21.83 3.27 -0.17
N ALA A 83 21.64 4.56 0.12
CA ALA A 83 20.63 5.36 -0.56
C ALA A 83 20.87 5.42 -2.07
N TRP A 84 22.13 5.63 -2.49
CA TRP A 84 22.52 5.58 -3.89
C TRP A 84 22.36 4.19 -4.53
N ALA A 85 22.74 3.12 -3.83
CA ALA A 85 22.59 1.75 -4.31
C ALA A 85 21.12 1.33 -4.49
N ARG A 86 20.18 1.97 -3.77
CA ARG A 86 18.74 1.64 -3.80
C ARG A 86 17.89 2.65 -4.56
N ALA A 87 18.41 3.82 -4.91
CA ALA A 87 17.66 4.87 -5.58
C ALA A 87 17.02 4.41 -6.90
N ALA A 88 17.77 3.73 -7.76
CA ALA A 88 17.24 3.26 -9.05
C ALA A 88 16.15 2.18 -8.87
N CYS A 89 16.31 1.29 -7.88
CA CYS A 89 15.28 0.31 -7.51
C CYS A 89 13.97 1.00 -7.09
N LEU A 90 14.05 1.98 -6.18
CA LEU A 90 12.88 2.75 -5.74
C LEU A 90 12.20 3.49 -6.90
N GLY A 91 12.97 4.01 -7.86
CA GLY A 91 12.46 4.66 -9.07
C GLY A 91 11.73 3.69 -9.99
N GLY A 92 12.25 2.48 -10.17
CA GLY A 92 11.57 1.45 -10.95
C GLY A 92 10.30 0.95 -10.27
N GLN A 93 10.30 0.77 -8.94
CA GLN A 93 9.11 0.40 -8.17
C GLN A 93 7.95 1.40 -8.37
N ILE A 94 8.20 2.71 -8.27
CA ILE A 94 7.15 3.71 -8.52
C ILE A 94 6.75 3.80 -9.99
N GLY A 95 7.63 3.45 -10.92
CA GLY A 95 7.31 3.31 -12.33
C GLY A 95 6.26 2.22 -12.55
N LEU A 96 6.55 1.02 -12.03
CA LEU A 96 5.63 -0.12 -12.08
C LEU A 96 4.30 0.17 -11.37
N LEU A 97 4.34 0.80 -10.19
CA LEU A 97 3.12 1.16 -9.45
C LEU A 97 2.27 2.19 -10.19
N ALA A 98 2.88 3.22 -10.78
CA ALA A 98 2.17 4.23 -11.54
C ALA A 98 1.46 3.63 -12.76
N GLU A 99 2.09 2.66 -13.42
CA GLU A 99 1.48 1.91 -14.52
C GLU A 99 0.35 0.99 -14.03
N ALA A 100 0.60 0.23 -12.95
CA ALA A 100 -0.34 -0.73 -12.42
C ALA A 100 -1.63 -0.08 -11.88
N THR A 101 -1.49 1.09 -11.23
CA THR A 101 -2.63 1.87 -10.70
C THR A 101 -3.34 2.70 -11.77
N ALA A 102 -2.84 2.69 -13.02
CA ALA A 102 -3.31 3.55 -14.11
C ALA A 102 -3.45 5.03 -13.68
N ASP A 103 -2.57 5.52 -12.79
CA ASP A 103 -2.66 6.88 -12.30
C ASP A 103 -2.30 7.86 -13.43
N ASN A 104 -3.33 8.36 -14.10
CA ASN A 104 -3.24 9.30 -15.20
C ASN A 104 -2.75 10.70 -14.79
N ARG A 105 -2.54 10.97 -13.50
CA ARG A 105 -1.97 12.22 -13.00
C ARG A 105 -0.46 12.23 -13.26
N ARG A 106 -0.05 12.85 -14.38
CA ARG A 106 1.37 13.07 -14.70
C ARG A 106 2.07 13.81 -13.56
N GLY A 107 3.29 13.40 -13.21
CA GLY A 107 4.09 14.09 -12.20
C GLY A 107 3.73 13.76 -10.75
N ALA A 108 3.00 12.66 -10.50
CA ALA A 108 2.57 12.27 -9.16
C ALA A 108 3.76 12.08 -8.21
N ARG A 109 3.70 12.78 -7.07
CA ARG A 109 4.62 12.57 -5.95
C ARG A 109 4.19 11.35 -5.14
N TRP A 110 5.10 10.41 -5.02
CA TRP A 110 4.98 9.22 -4.18
C TRP A 110 5.59 9.49 -2.80
N PHE A 111 5.32 8.63 -1.82
CA PHE A 111 5.92 8.79 -0.50
C PHE A 111 7.44 8.74 -0.60
N SER A 112 8.09 9.60 0.16
CA SER A 112 9.54 9.66 0.21
C SER A 112 10.08 8.53 1.10
N VAL A 113 11.36 8.21 0.93
CA VAL A 113 12.07 7.21 1.74
C VAL A 113 13.25 7.88 2.40
N ALA A 114 13.51 7.59 3.67
CA ALA A 114 14.65 8.13 4.41
C ALA A 114 15.54 7.01 4.90
N PHE A 115 16.77 6.96 4.40
CA PHE A 115 17.82 6.07 4.90
C PHE A 115 18.58 6.75 6.04
N THR A 116 18.67 6.11 7.19
CA THR A 116 19.34 6.72 8.33
C THR A 116 19.87 5.66 9.29
N SER A 117 21.05 5.93 9.84
CA SER A 117 21.65 5.16 10.92
C SER A 117 21.19 5.63 12.30
N ASP A 118 20.55 6.80 12.37
CA ASP A 118 19.96 7.35 13.58
C ASP A 118 18.64 6.65 13.93
N ALA A 119 18.68 5.78 14.95
CA ALA A 119 17.52 5.08 15.48
C ALA A 119 16.46 6.02 16.11
N GLY A 120 16.84 7.25 16.46
CA GLY A 120 15.96 8.28 17.00
C GLY A 120 15.38 9.21 15.93
N TYR A 121 15.69 9.03 14.65
CA TYR A 121 15.23 9.92 13.60
C TYR A 121 13.70 9.94 13.49
N LEU A 122 13.14 11.13 13.62
CA LEU A 122 11.72 11.40 13.43
C LEU A 122 11.52 12.25 12.16
N PRO A 123 10.85 11.72 11.12
CA PRO A 123 10.50 12.52 9.96
C PRO A 123 9.68 13.77 10.34
N PRO A 124 9.86 14.90 9.63
CA PRO A 124 9.01 16.07 9.80
C PRO A 124 7.52 15.72 9.64
N ARG A 125 6.68 16.20 10.57
CA ARG A 125 5.23 15.89 10.63
C ARG A 125 4.34 17.07 10.21
N ASP A 126 4.82 17.93 9.35
CA ASP A 126 4.11 19.14 8.88
C ASP A 126 3.10 18.88 7.74
N GLY A 127 2.90 17.61 7.36
CA GLY A 127 1.96 17.22 6.32
C GLY A 127 2.44 17.44 4.88
N SER A 128 3.63 18.02 4.68
CA SER A 128 4.18 18.30 3.34
C SER A 128 4.85 17.09 2.67
N ASP A 129 5.25 16.10 3.46
CA ASP A 129 5.94 14.88 2.98
C ASP A 129 5.80 13.73 3.98
N THR A 130 5.33 12.57 3.52
CA THR A 130 5.38 11.34 4.31
C THR A 130 6.67 10.60 3.95
N ARG A 131 7.54 10.39 4.94
CA ARG A 131 8.83 9.71 4.76
C ARG A 131 8.85 8.36 5.46
N TRP A 132 9.05 7.29 4.69
CA TRP A 132 9.25 5.95 5.23
C TRP A 132 10.72 5.74 5.62
N VAL A 133 10.95 5.51 6.92
CA VAL A 133 12.31 5.31 7.44
C VAL A 133 12.79 3.91 7.14
N VAL A 134 13.99 3.81 6.56
CA VAL A 134 14.73 2.58 6.32
C VAL A 134 16.02 2.67 7.12
N ALA A 135 16.09 1.93 8.21
CA ALA A 135 17.23 1.98 9.11
C ALA A 135 18.46 1.33 8.44
N THR A 136 19.60 1.99 8.52
CA THR A 136 20.91 1.42 8.18
C THR A 136 21.67 1.09 9.47
N SER A 137 22.64 0.19 9.37
CA SER A 137 23.56 -0.07 10.46
C SER A 137 24.52 1.12 10.64
N PRO A 138 25.10 1.32 11.84
CA PRO A 138 26.07 2.40 12.08
C PRO A 138 27.31 2.37 11.19
N ASP A 139 27.61 1.21 10.58
CA ASP A 139 28.69 1.01 9.60
C ASP A 139 28.25 1.22 8.14
N GLY A 140 27.05 1.78 7.91
CA GLY A 140 26.53 2.06 6.58
C GLY A 140 26.00 0.84 5.82
N ARG A 141 25.85 -0.32 6.47
CA ARG A 141 25.23 -1.50 5.84
C ARG A 141 23.70 -1.45 5.93
N LEU A 142 23.05 -2.23 5.06
CA LEU A 142 21.60 -2.38 5.06
C LEU A 142 21.20 -3.72 5.71
N PRO A 143 20.59 -3.72 6.90
CA PRO A 143 20.11 -4.94 7.55
C PRO A 143 19.07 -5.67 6.71
N GLU A 144 18.97 -6.99 6.88
CA GLU A 144 17.98 -7.83 6.18
C GLU A 144 16.54 -7.33 6.40
N ALA A 145 16.18 -6.95 7.62
CA ALA A 145 14.86 -6.40 7.93
C ALA A 145 14.56 -5.11 7.14
N SER A 146 15.57 -4.25 6.95
CA SER A 146 15.46 -3.02 6.17
C SER A 146 15.43 -3.29 4.66
N GLN A 147 16.17 -4.29 4.17
CA GLN A 147 16.06 -4.80 2.81
C GLN A 147 14.64 -5.35 2.55
N ARG A 148 14.09 -6.17 3.46
CA ARG A 148 12.70 -6.62 3.39
C ARG A 148 11.72 -5.44 3.38
N LYS A 149 11.94 -4.43 4.23
CA LYS A 149 11.10 -3.22 4.25
C LYS A 149 11.07 -2.53 2.88
N LEU A 150 12.23 -2.35 2.24
CA LEU A 150 12.31 -1.76 0.89
C LEU A 150 11.60 -2.59 -0.18
N LEU A 151 11.65 -3.91 -0.07
CA LEU A 151 11.17 -4.81 -1.11
C LEU A 151 9.71 -5.24 -0.93
N VAL A 152 9.17 -5.20 0.29
CA VAL A 152 7.83 -5.70 0.60
C VAL A 152 6.93 -4.59 1.12
N VAL A 153 7.40 -3.86 2.14
CA VAL A 153 6.58 -2.87 2.85
C VAL A 153 6.46 -1.60 2.02
N ILE A 154 7.56 -1.05 1.51
CA ILE A 154 7.50 0.21 0.76
C ILE A 154 6.57 0.13 -0.45
N PRO A 155 6.59 -0.92 -1.30
CA PRO A 155 5.60 -1.05 -2.37
C PRO A 155 4.14 -0.97 -1.89
N HIS A 156 3.80 -1.61 -0.77
CA HIS A 156 2.50 -1.50 -0.11
C HIS A 156 2.19 -0.05 0.30
N GLU A 157 3.11 0.58 1.02
CA GLU A 157 2.94 1.96 1.48
C GLU A 157 2.80 2.98 0.34
N GLN A 158 3.45 2.71 -0.79
CA GLN A 158 3.30 3.54 -1.97
C GLN A 158 1.89 3.49 -2.53
N VAL A 159 1.18 2.36 -2.43
CA VAL A 159 -0.25 2.29 -2.81
C VAL A 159 -1.10 3.20 -1.91
N HIS A 160 -0.78 3.30 -0.62
CA HIS A 160 -1.43 4.27 0.26
C HIS A 160 -1.16 5.72 -0.17
N ALA A 161 0.01 6.03 -0.75
CA ALA A 161 0.26 7.34 -1.36
C ALA A 161 -0.72 7.63 -2.50
N TYR A 162 -0.98 6.64 -3.35
CA TYR A 162 -1.99 6.73 -4.42
C TYR A 162 -3.40 6.92 -3.87
N GLN A 163 -3.81 6.09 -2.92
CA GLN A 163 -5.13 6.15 -2.29
C GLN A 163 -5.37 7.51 -1.60
N LYS A 164 -4.39 7.99 -0.81
CA LYS A 164 -4.44 9.31 -0.16
C LYS A 164 -4.60 10.43 -1.17
N ARG A 165 -3.82 10.41 -2.25
CA ARG A 165 -3.89 11.40 -3.33
C ARG A 165 -5.22 11.36 -4.08
N ALA A 166 -5.84 10.19 -4.19
CA ALA A 166 -7.19 10.02 -4.75
C ALA A 166 -8.32 10.45 -3.80
N GLY A 167 -8.00 10.78 -2.53
CA GLY A 167 -9.00 11.13 -1.52
C GLY A 167 -9.80 9.93 -1.03
N ALA A 168 -9.27 8.71 -1.17
CA ALA A 168 -9.96 7.48 -0.81
C ALA A 168 -10.26 7.44 0.70
N GLN A 169 -11.52 7.16 1.03
CA GLN A 169 -11.98 6.96 2.41
C GLN A 169 -12.78 5.66 2.46
N THR A 170 -12.07 4.55 2.65
CA THR A 170 -12.64 3.20 2.57
C THR A 170 -12.43 2.43 3.88
N PRO A 171 -13.20 1.37 4.14
CA PRO A 171 -12.95 0.48 5.27
C PRO A 171 -11.56 -0.17 5.15
N ARG A 172 -10.99 -0.55 6.30
CA ARG A 172 -9.59 -1.00 6.39
C ARG A 172 -9.29 -2.22 5.51
N TRP A 173 -10.20 -3.19 5.43
CA TRP A 173 -10.00 -4.36 4.58
C TRP A 173 -9.80 -4.00 3.11
N PHE A 174 -10.50 -2.99 2.59
CA PHE A 174 -10.34 -2.53 1.21
C PHE A 174 -9.05 -1.73 1.08
N HIS A 175 -8.80 -0.82 2.02
CA HIS A 175 -7.63 0.05 2.03
C HIS A 175 -6.32 -0.76 2.03
N GLU A 176 -6.19 -1.68 2.99
CA GLU A 176 -5.04 -2.55 3.16
C GLU A 176 -5.01 -3.67 2.12
N GLY A 177 -6.15 -4.28 1.77
CA GLY A 177 -6.20 -5.35 0.78
C GLY A 177 -5.78 -4.89 -0.62
N HIS A 178 -6.18 -3.68 -1.02
CA HIS A 178 -5.72 -3.06 -2.27
C HIS A 178 -4.21 -2.78 -2.22
N ALA A 179 -3.71 -2.26 -1.09
CA ALA A 179 -2.28 -2.02 -0.92
C ALA A 179 -1.45 -3.30 -0.95
N GLU A 180 -1.91 -4.38 -0.32
CA GLU A 180 -1.27 -5.70 -0.37
C GLU A 180 -1.30 -6.29 -1.78
N TRP A 181 -2.44 -6.18 -2.47
CA TRP A 181 -2.62 -6.74 -3.81
C TRP A 181 -1.62 -6.17 -4.81
N PHE A 182 -1.45 -4.85 -4.85
CA PHE A 182 -0.42 -4.24 -5.69
C PHE A 182 0.98 -4.36 -5.12
N GLY A 183 1.15 -4.12 -3.82
CA GLY A 183 2.44 -4.19 -3.14
C GLY A 183 3.14 -5.52 -3.44
N ARG A 184 2.43 -6.64 -3.26
CA ARG A 184 2.98 -7.97 -3.54
C ARG A 184 3.29 -8.23 -5.01
N LYS A 185 2.49 -7.70 -5.94
CA LYS A 185 2.81 -7.78 -7.38
C LYS A 185 4.14 -7.10 -7.68
N ILE A 186 4.36 -5.91 -7.14
CA ILE A 186 5.63 -5.20 -7.32
C ILE A 186 6.77 -5.96 -6.67
N SER A 187 6.59 -6.43 -5.44
CA SER A 187 7.58 -7.27 -4.74
C SER A 187 7.95 -8.50 -5.57
N GLN A 188 6.97 -9.18 -6.15
CA GLN A 188 7.16 -10.35 -7.01
C GLN A 188 7.96 -10.01 -8.28
N GLU A 189 7.75 -8.81 -8.85
CA GLU A 189 8.48 -8.37 -10.04
C GLU A 189 9.94 -8.03 -9.75
N VAL A 190 10.23 -7.39 -8.62
CA VAL A 190 11.57 -6.86 -8.32
C VAL A 190 12.43 -7.80 -7.47
N ALA A 191 11.80 -8.65 -6.65
CA ALA A 191 12.48 -9.60 -5.77
C ALA A 191 11.62 -10.87 -5.55
N PRO A 192 11.49 -11.75 -6.57
CA PRO A 192 10.59 -12.92 -6.53
C PRO A 192 10.78 -13.83 -5.31
N GLN A 193 12.02 -14.05 -4.89
CA GLN A 193 12.33 -14.91 -3.75
C GLN A 193 11.84 -14.31 -2.43
N VAL A 194 12.10 -13.02 -2.20
CA VAL A 194 11.65 -12.29 -1.01
C VAL A 194 10.12 -12.21 -0.97
N ALA A 195 9.49 -12.00 -2.13
CA ALA A 195 8.04 -12.00 -2.26
C ALA A 195 7.42 -13.36 -1.91
N LYS A 196 8.03 -14.46 -2.39
CA LYS A 196 7.61 -15.81 -2.03
C LYS A 196 7.72 -16.07 -0.53
N GLU A 197 8.86 -15.76 0.07
CA GLU A 197 9.05 -15.94 1.51
C GLU A 197 8.05 -15.13 2.34
N ASP A 198 7.65 -13.95 1.84
CA ASP A 198 6.64 -13.13 2.48
C ASP A 198 5.22 -13.67 2.35
N ALA A 199 4.89 -14.21 1.18
CA ALA A 199 3.64 -14.93 0.97
C ALA A 199 3.55 -16.15 1.89
N ASP A 200 4.61 -16.97 1.95
CA ASP A 200 4.66 -18.17 2.81
C ASP A 200 4.48 -17.79 4.30
N ARG A 201 5.11 -16.70 4.76
CA ARG A 201 4.91 -16.17 6.13
C ARG A 201 3.46 -15.71 6.37
N SER A 202 2.87 -15.00 5.40
CA SER A 202 1.52 -14.46 5.53
C SER A 202 0.46 -15.55 5.52
N GLU A 203 0.63 -16.57 4.67
CA GLU A 203 -0.20 -17.77 4.65
C GLU A 203 -0.10 -18.55 5.97
N ALA A 204 1.11 -18.73 6.50
CA ALA A 204 1.31 -19.36 7.80
C ALA A 204 0.60 -18.57 8.93
N ALA A 205 0.67 -17.24 8.91
CA ALA A 205 -0.03 -16.39 9.88
C ALA A 205 -1.55 -16.52 9.81
N LEU A 206 -2.12 -16.64 8.60
CA LEU A 206 -3.55 -16.92 8.42
C LEU A 206 -3.92 -18.32 8.92
N GLY A 207 -3.12 -19.33 8.57
CA GLY A 207 -3.38 -20.73 8.97
C GLY A 207 -3.23 -20.98 10.47
N ALA A 208 -2.35 -20.24 11.15
CA ALA A 208 -2.16 -20.32 12.60
C ALA A 208 -3.17 -19.49 13.41
N SER A 209 -4.10 -18.81 12.74
CA SER A 209 -5.03 -17.92 13.40
C SER A 209 -6.15 -18.65 14.13
N GLU A 210 -6.28 -18.42 15.43
CA GLU A 210 -7.37 -18.94 16.26
C GLU A 210 -8.57 -17.99 16.36
N VAL A 211 -8.44 -16.76 15.86
CA VAL A 211 -9.47 -15.72 15.90
C VAL A 211 -10.09 -15.55 14.52
N PRO A 212 -11.42 -15.47 14.39
CA PRO A 212 -12.06 -15.18 13.10
C PRO A 212 -11.49 -13.92 12.45
N VAL A 213 -11.17 -14.01 11.15
CA VAL A 213 -10.61 -12.89 10.39
C VAL A 213 -11.58 -11.71 10.36
N ALA A 214 -12.86 -11.96 10.02
CA ALA A 214 -13.95 -10.99 10.01
C ALA A 214 -13.58 -9.64 9.36
N LEU A 215 -13.15 -9.65 8.10
CA LEU A 215 -12.65 -8.47 7.37
C LEU A 215 -13.62 -7.28 7.42
N LYS A 216 -14.94 -7.52 7.39
CA LYS A 216 -15.95 -6.45 7.47
C LYS A 216 -15.80 -5.61 8.75
N ARG A 217 -15.30 -6.19 9.83
CA ARG A 217 -15.11 -5.57 11.15
C ARG A 217 -13.70 -5.04 11.38
N TRP A 218 -12.76 -5.31 10.47
CA TRP A 218 -11.36 -4.93 10.66
C TRP A 218 -11.20 -3.40 10.68
N GLY A 219 -10.50 -2.88 11.69
CA GLY A 219 -10.35 -1.45 11.94
C GLY A 219 -11.61 -0.80 12.51
N GLY A 220 -12.64 -1.59 12.83
CA GLY A 220 -13.79 -1.14 13.59
C GLY A 220 -13.36 -0.80 15.01
N VAL A 221 -13.74 0.40 15.44
CA VAL A 221 -13.60 0.83 16.82
C VAL A 221 -14.82 0.33 17.57
N ARG A 222 -14.62 -0.51 18.59
CA ARG A 222 -15.69 -0.95 19.49
C ARG A 222 -15.55 -0.24 20.83
N VAL A 223 -16.68 0.01 21.46
CA VAL A 223 -16.69 0.46 22.85
C VAL A 223 -16.31 -0.74 23.72
N LYS A 224 -15.34 -0.53 24.60
CA LYS A 224 -14.92 -1.48 25.62
C LYS A 224 -16.11 -1.92 26.47
N ARG A 225 -16.22 -3.22 26.76
CA ARG A 225 -17.33 -3.77 27.55
C ARG A 225 -17.44 -3.08 28.91
N GLU A 226 -16.32 -2.83 29.57
CA GLU A 226 -16.25 -2.11 30.84
C GLU A 226 -16.80 -0.69 30.75
N ALA A 227 -16.60 0.02 29.63
CA ALA A 227 -17.11 1.37 29.45
C ALA A 227 -18.63 1.39 29.30
N ILE A 228 -19.20 0.37 28.63
CA ILE A 228 -20.65 0.11 28.62
C ILE A 228 -21.11 -0.18 30.05
N LEU A 229 -20.48 -1.14 30.73
CA LEU A 229 -20.84 -1.58 32.09
C LEU A 229 -20.84 -0.46 33.14
N ARG A 230 -19.94 0.53 33.03
CA ARG A 230 -19.93 1.72 33.91
C ARG A 230 -21.21 2.55 33.82
N GLN A 231 -21.90 2.50 32.69
CA GLN A 231 -23.06 3.33 32.39
C GLN A 231 -24.40 2.57 32.47
N VAL A 232 -24.37 1.26 32.72
CA VAL A 232 -25.59 0.45 32.87
C VAL A 232 -25.95 0.22 34.32
N SER A 233 -27.26 0.18 34.59
CA SER A 233 -27.82 -0.14 35.90
C SER A 233 -27.46 -1.56 36.34
N GLU A 234 -27.45 -1.82 37.65
CA GLU A 234 -27.17 -3.17 38.18
C GLU A 234 -28.20 -4.20 37.68
N GLN A 235 -29.45 -3.78 37.51
CA GLN A 235 -30.52 -4.63 36.97
C GLN A 235 -30.25 -5.03 35.52
N ASP A 236 -29.82 -4.07 34.70
CA ASP A 236 -29.46 -4.34 33.31
C ASP A 236 -28.20 -5.20 33.20
N ARG A 237 -27.20 -5.01 34.06
CA ARG A 237 -26.00 -5.87 34.09
C ARG A 237 -26.36 -7.32 34.34
N LYS A 238 -27.19 -7.59 35.35
CA LYS A 238 -27.69 -8.95 35.64
C LYS A 238 -28.45 -9.52 34.45
N ARG A 239 -29.20 -8.69 33.73
CA ARG A 239 -29.93 -9.09 32.52
C ARG A 239 -28.97 -9.43 31.38
N MET A 240 -27.94 -8.62 31.15
CA MET A 240 -26.88 -8.87 30.15
C MET A 240 -26.06 -10.14 30.44
N GLU A 241 -25.93 -10.54 31.71
CA GLU A 241 -25.27 -11.80 32.10
C GLU A 241 -26.12 -13.03 31.73
N THR A 242 -27.44 -12.90 31.82
CA THR A 242 -28.38 -14.00 31.55
C THR A 242 -28.92 -14.04 30.12
N ASP A 243 -28.83 -12.93 29.39
CA ASP A 243 -29.30 -12.79 28.01
C ASP A 243 -28.21 -12.12 27.15
N PRO A 244 -27.41 -12.91 26.42
CA PRO A 244 -26.36 -12.40 25.53
C PRO A 244 -26.86 -11.50 24.40
N GLY A 245 -28.16 -11.53 24.08
CA GLY A 245 -28.79 -10.68 23.07
C GLY A 245 -29.37 -9.37 23.63
N TYR A 246 -29.42 -9.22 24.96
CA TYR A 246 -29.96 -8.03 25.60
C TYR A 246 -29.03 -6.82 25.40
N SER A 247 -29.61 -5.74 24.87
CA SER A 247 -28.94 -4.44 24.72
C SER A 247 -29.62 -3.42 25.65
N PRO A 248 -28.89 -2.85 26.63
CA PRO A 248 -29.47 -1.89 27.55
C PRO A 248 -29.81 -0.56 26.86
N ALA A 249 -30.92 0.07 27.26
CA ALA A 249 -31.33 1.35 26.74
C ALA A 249 -30.62 2.51 27.47
N GLY A 250 -30.19 3.52 26.72
CA GLY A 250 -29.75 4.78 27.31
C GLY A 250 -29.15 5.74 26.28
N PRO A 251 -28.99 7.02 26.65
CA PRO A 251 -27.93 7.80 26.06
C PRO A 251 -26.60 7.32 26.68
N PHE A 252 -25.79 6.63 25.89
CA PHE A 252 -24.42 6.32 26.28
C PHE A 252 -23.48 7.46 25.85
N SER A 253 -22.46 7.74 26.66
CA SER A 253 -21.40 8.69 26.34
C SER A 253 -20.05 8.02 26.49
N PHE A 254 -19.27 7.95 25.41
CA PHE A 254 -17.97 7.28 25.39
C PHE A 254 -16.86 8.26 25.00
N GLY A 255 -15.78 8.28 25.77
CA GLY A 255 -14.56 9.03 25.44
C GLY A 255 -13.60 8.20 24.57
N PRO A 256 -12.49 8.80 24.07
CA PRO A 256 -11.47 8.08 23.31
C PRO A 256 -10.88 6.87 24.04
N ASP A 257 -10.74 6.95 25.37
CA ASP A 257 -10.20 5.85 26.19
C ASP A 257 -11.17 4.68 26.37
N ASP A 258 -12.45 4.88 26.04
CA ASP A 258 -13.52 3.88 26.12
C ASP A 258 -13.60 3.01 24.88
N MET A 259 -12.78 3.33 23.89
CA MET A 259 -12.72 2.67 22.61
C MET A 259 -11.55 1.68 22.60
N GLU A 260 -11.75 0.54 21.97
CA GLU A 260 -10.69 -0.39 21.60
C GLU A 260 -10.78 -0.69 20.10
N SER A 261 -9.64 -0.66 19.42
CA SER A 261 -9.52 -1.17 18.06
C SER A 261 -9.20 -2.65 18.14
N ASP A 262 -9.92 -3.48 17.40
CA ASP A 262 -9.54 -4.86 17.22
C ASP A 262 -8.36 -4.92 16.23
N GLU A 263 -7.15 -4.82 16.77
CA GLU A 263 -5.88 -5.10 16.05
C GLU A 263 -5.42 -6.56 16.25
N SER A 264 -6.24 -7.40 16.89
CA SER A 264 -5.91 -8.82 17.03
C SER A 264 -5.78 -9.44 15.64
N ASN A 265 -4.87 -10.40 15.49
CA ASN A 265 -4.75 -11.19 14.26
C ASN A 265 -4.48 -10.38 12.97
N THR A 266 -3.86 -9.21 13.09
CA THR A 266 -3.62 -8.27 11.98
C THR A 266 -2.97 -8.94 10.77
N ALA A 267 -1.93 -9.78 10.96
CA ALA A 267 -1.26 -10.47 9.86
C ALA A 267 -2.20 -11.39 9.04
N ALA A 268 -3.09 -12.13 9.70
CA ALA A 268 -4.07 -12.96 9.01
C ALA A 268 -5.10 -12.12 8.23
N ARG A 269 -5.48 -10.94 8.76
CA ARG A 269 -6.39 -10.02 8.08
C ARG A 269 -5.77 -9.40 6.83
N TYR A 270 -4.49 -9.03 6.88
CA TYR A 270 -3.73 -8.64 5.69
C TYR A 270 -3.73 -9.75 4.63
N GLN A 271 -3.41 -10.99 5.04
CA GLN A 271 -3.40 -12.14 4.11
C GLN A 271 -4.80 -12.42 3.52
N ALA A 272 -5.85 -12.42 4.33
CA ALA A 272 -7.21 -12.68 3.86
C ALA A 272 -7.74 -11.56 2.95
N ALA A 273 -7.42 -10.30 3.27
CA ALA A 273 -7.73 -9.17 2.41
C ALA A 273 -7.01 -9.27 1.07
N TRP A 274 -5.72 -9.61 1.06
CA TRP A 274 -4.99 -9.90 -0.18
C TRP A 274 -5.66 -11.03 -0.98
N ALA A 275 -6.01 -12.15 -0.34
CA ALA A 275 -6.61 -13.31 -0.99
C ALA A 275 -7.95 -12.97 -1.66
N LEU A 276 -8.74 -12.08 -1.05
CA LEU A 276 -9.96 -11.56 -1.65
C LEU A 276 -9.69 -10.86 -3.00
N PHE A 277 -8.76 -9.91 -3.06
CA PHE A 277 -8.41 -9.21 -4.30
C PHE A 277 -7.77 -10.14 -5.33
N HIS A 278 -6.91 -11.06 -4.89
CA HIS A 278 -6.31 -12.07 -5.76
C HIS A 278 -7.37 -12.96 -6.42
N ASP A 279 -8.34 -13.44 -5.65
CA ASP A 279 -9.39 -14.31 -6.17
C ASP A 279 -10.37 -13.56 -7.09
N LEU A 280 -10.67 -12.30 -6.79
CA LEU A 280 -11.43 -11.43 -7.70
C LEU A 280 -10.69 -11.27 -9.03
N GLU A 281 -9.38 -11.03 -9.00
CA GLU A 281 -8.58 -10.92 -10.20
C GLU A 281 -8.56 -12.22 -10.99
N LYS A 282 -8.43 -13.36 -10.31
CA LYS A 282 -8.47 -14.69 -10.95
C LYS A 282 -9.81 -14.98 -11.61
N ALA A 283 -10.91 -14.53 -11.00
CA ALA A 283 -12.27 -14.78 -11.50
C ALA A 283 -12.68 -13.84 -12.64
N HIS A 284 -12.28 -12.57 -12.58
CA HIS A 284 -12.79 -11.51 -13.48
C HIS A 284 -11.72 -10.91 -14.39
N GLY A 285 -10.45 -11.24 -14.18
CA GLY A 285 -9.32 -10.67 -14.88
C GLY A 285 -8.87 -9.33 -14.30
N THR A 286 -7.58 -9.03 -14.45
CA THR A 286 -6.94 -7.83 -13.92
C THR A 286 -7.66 -6.54 -14.33
N ALA A 287 -8.02 -6.39 -15.61
CA ALA A 287 -8.61 -5.15 -16.11
C ALA A 287 -9.96 -4.81 -15.44
N ALA A 288 -10.81 -5.80 -15.20
CA ALA A 288 -12.11 -5.60 -14.57
C ALA A 288 -11.96 -5.20 -13.10
N VAL A 289 -11.09 -5.89 -12.36
CA VAL A 289 -10.84 -5.57 -10.94
C VAL A 289 -10.17 -4.20 -10.80
N LEU A 290 -9.23 -3.86 -11.68
CA LEU A 290 -8.61 -2.53 -11.69
C LEU A 290 -9.64 -1.42 -11.90
N ALA A 291 -10.53 -1.56 -12.88
CA ALA A 291 -11.57 -0.58 -13.15
C ALA A 291 -12.50 -0.38 -11.94
N TRP A 292 -12.88 -1.48 -11.27
CA TRP A 292 -13.69 -1.42 -10.05
C TRP A 292 -12.94 -0.76 -8.89
N VAL A 293 -11.69 -1.16 -8.63
CA VAL A 293 -10.88 -0.59 -7.55
C VAL A 293 -10.62 0.89 -7.77
N GLU A 294 -10.36 1.31 -9.01
CA GLU A 294 -10.19 2.71 -9.36
C GLU A 294 -11.46 3.52 -9.08
N ALA A 295 -12.64 2.99 -9.47
CA ALA A 295 -13.92 3.64 -9.21
C ALA A 295 -14.17 3.83 -7.70
N VAL A 296 -13.92 2.79 -6.89
CA VAL A 296 -14.05 2.87 -5.43
C VAL A 296 -13.03 3.86 -4.83
N THR A 297 -11.78 3.81 -5.28
CA THR A 297 -10.70 4.65 -4.75
C THR A 297 -10.90 6.13 -5.08
N ARG A 298 -11.53 6.45 -6.21
CA ARG A 298 -11.77 7.83 -6.68
C ARG A 298 -13.15 8.38 -6.32
N ALA A 299 -13.97 7.66 -5.55
CA ALA A 299 -15.33 8.07 -5.19
C ALA A 299 -15.37 9.43 -4.47
N GLY A 300 -14.32 9.78 -3.71
CA GLY A 300 -14.20 11.07 -3.01
C GLY A 300 -15.10 11.22 -1.79
N GLU A 301 -15.87 10.18 -1.42
CA GLU A 301 -16.72 10.11 -0.25
C GLU A 301 -16.32 8.96 0.67
N THR A 302 -16.77 8.99 1.94
CA THR A 302 -16.58 7.88 2.87
C THR A 302 -17.47 6.71 2.48
N LEU A 303 -16.87 5.59 2.08
CA LEU A 303 -17.57 4.37 1.70
C LEU A 303 -17.60 3.36 2.85
N THR A 304 -18.76 2.76 3.07
CA THR A 304 -18.95 1.62 3.97
C THR A 304 -18.64 0.30 3.27
N SER A 305 -18.42 -0.76 4.06
CA SER A 305 -18.21 -2.11 3.51
C SER A 305 -19.38 -2.55 2.63
N ASP A 306 -20.62 -2.24 3.01
CA ASP A 306 -21.81 -2.65 2.26
C ASP A 306 -21.94 -1.92 0.92
N GLN A 307 -21.57 -0.63 0.86
CA GLN A 307 -21.50 0.11 -0.41
C GLN A 307 -20.43 -0.47 -1.35
N ILE A 308 -19.25 -0.82 -0.81
CA ILE A 308 -18.19 -1.42 -1.61
C ILE A 308 -18.62 -2.81 -2.12
N VAL A 309 -19.24 -3.65 -1.29
CA VAL A 309 -19.80 -4.95 -1.70
C VAL A 309 -20.83 -4.77 -2.80
N ALA A 310 -21.78 -3.86 -2.64
CA ALA A 310 -22.79 -3.58 -3.66
C ALA A 310 -22.15 -3.13 -4.99
N SER A 311 -21.11 -2.28 -4.92
CA SER A 311 -20.37 -1.84 -6.12
C SER A 311 -19.63 -2.99 -6.81
N ALA A 312 -19.04 -3.91 -6.05
CA ALA A 312 -18.36 -5.09 -6.59
C ALA A 312 -19.35 -6.03 -7.26
N ASN A 313 -20.48 -6.29 -6.61
CA ASN A 313 -21.54 -7.14 -7.15
C ASN A 313 -22.08 -6.57 -8.47
N ALA A 314 -22.24 -5.25 -8.56
CA ALA A 314 -22.68 -4.56 -9.78
C ALA A 314 -21.61 -4.58 -10.90
N ALA A 315 -20.33 -4.42 -10.57
CA ALA A 315 -19.25 -4.32 -11.55
C ALA A 315 -18.71 -5.68 -12.03
N LEU A 316 -18.69 -6.68 -11.13
CA LEU A 316 -18.02 -7.97 -11.34
C LEU A 316 -19.00 -9.15 -11.43
N GLY A 317 -20.25 -8.98 -10.98
CA GLY A 317 -21.29 -9.99 -11.15
C GLY A 317 -21.22 -11.20 -10.20
N GLY A 318 -20.63 -11.04 -9.00
CA GLY A 318 -20.56 -12.09 -7.97
C GLY A 318 -20.66 -11.51 -6.57
N ASP A 319 -21.20 -12.30 -5.62
CA ASP A 319 -21.36 -11.87 -4.22
C ASP A 319 -20.06 -12.05 -3.42
N MET A 320 -19.45 -10.92 -3.04
CA MET A 320 -18.23 -10.92 -2.22
C MET A 320 -18.51 -10.94 -0.70
N ALA A 321 -19.75 -10.76 -0.26
CA ALA A 321 -20.11 -10.66 1.16
C ALA A 321 -19.66 -11.86 2.01
N PRO A 322 -19.76 -13.12 1.55
CA PRO A 322 -19.34 -14.28 2.34
C PRO A 322 -17.85 -14.27 2.68
N ARG A 323 -17.01 -13.63 1.86
CA ARG A 323 -15.55 -13.56 2.06
C ARG A 323 -15.14 -12.49 3.07
N LEU A 324 -16.08 -11.66 3.53
CA LEU A 324 -15.82 -10.60 4.50
C LEU A 324 -16.24 -10.98 5.94
N GLN A 325 -16.85 -12.15 6.13
CA GLN A 325 -17.37 -12.61 7.42
C GLN A 325 -16.30 -13.24 8.31
#